data_AF-A0A8W7PCU1-F1
#
_entry.id   AF-A0A8W7PCU1-F1
#
_cell.length_a   1.000
_cell.length_b   1.000
_cell.length_c   1.000
_cell.angle_alpha   90.00
_cell.angle_beta   90.00
_cell.angle_gamma   90.00
#
_symmetry.space_group_name_H-M   'P 1'
#
loop_
_entity.id
_entity.type
_entity.pdbx_description
1 polymer ?
#
loop_
_entity_poly.entity_id
_entity_poly.type
_entity_poly.pdbx_seq_one_letter_code
_entity_poly.pdbx_strand_id
1 'polypeptide(L)'
;MARIILPSGHVAYHLTRYQQVQQALTDTRLVRRPCNTEDGPSFLPTITPNELLLNNDGASHARLRKVVVKDFSAAGVATLRHAVVQATHARLDALQSRTGPIDLLGLVLESIPSEVDCRLLGIPLADRSYYRPLTHTVQIADPHDVPDLLRQFWAADGLIRRFVAARDECPPPLIDDELVGFLLGIL
;
A
#
# COMPACT_ATOMS: atom_id res chain seq x y z
N MET A 1 29.24 5.40 7.52
CA MET A 1 28.35 4.72 6.57
C MET A 1 28.94 3.36 6.29
N ALA A 2 28.26 2.28 6.65
CA ALA A 2 28.75 0.93 6.34
C ALA A 2 28.30 0.53 4.93
N ARG A 3 29.17 -0.18 4.19
CA ARG A 3 28.78 -0.84 2.94
C ARG A 3 28.22 -2.22 3.28
N ILE A 4 27.13 -2.59 2.63
CA ILE A 4 26.51 -3.91 2.74
C ILE A 4 26.33 -4.51 1.35
N ILE A 5 26.16 -5.82 1.30
CA ILE A 5 25.76 -6.55 0.09
C ILE A 5 24.29 -6.90 0.24
N LEU A 6 23.48 -6.48 -0.73
CA LEU A 6 22.06 -6.85 -0.80
C LEU A 6 21.94 -8.32 -1.21
N PRO A 7 20.79 -8.98 -0.95
CA PRO A 7 20.50 -10.31 -1.47
C PRO A 7 20.67 -10.42 -3.00
N SER A 8 20.40 -9.33 -3.73
CA SER A 8 20.64 -9.19 -5.17
C SER A 8 22.12 -9.10 -5.59
N GLY A 9 23.08 -9.21 -4.66
CA GLY A 9 24.52 -9.11 -4.93
C GLY A 9 25.06 -7.68 -5.06
N HIS A 10 24.17 -6.68 -5.15
CA HIS A 10 24.53 -5.29 -5.28
C HIS A 10 25.10 -4.71 -3.98
N VAL A 11 26.03 -3.76 -4.11
CA VAL A 11 26.55 -3.00 -2.97
C VAL A 11 25.58 -1.86 -2.64
N ALA A 12 25.19 -1.77 -1.37
CA ALA A 12 24.40 -0.66 -0.83
C ALA A 12 25.09 0.00 0.37
N TYR A 13 24.60 1.17 0.75
CA TYR A 13 25.02 1.87 1.96
C TYR A 13 23.97 1.73 3.05
N HIS A 14 24.38 1.30 4.24
CA HIS A 14 23.53 1.19 5.42
C HIS A 14 23.66 2.45 6.28
N LEU A 15 22.56 3.21 6.37
CA LEU A 15 22.44 4.44 7.15
C LEU A 15 21.77 4.13 8.49
N THR A 16 22.44 4.44 9.61
CA THR A 16 21.93 4.18 10.97
C THR A 16 21.82 5.43 11.83
N ARG A 17 22.28 6.58 11.34
CA ARG A 17 22.17 7.87 12.04
C ARG A 17 20.98 8.64 11.50
N TYR A 18 20.13 9.14 12.41
CA TYR A 18 18.93 9.91 12.07
C TYR A 18 19.19 11.02 11.04
N GLN A 19 20.20 11.86 11.28
CA GLN A 19 20.54 12.97 10.36
C GLN A 19 20.90 12.49 8.96
N GLN A 20 21.60 11.37 8.83
CA GLN A 20 21.98 10.80 7.54
C GLN A 20 20.76 10.22 6.82
N VAL A 21 19.88 9.52 7.54
CA VAL A 21 18.62 8.98 6.99
C VAL A 21 17.71 10.12 6.54
N GLN A 22 17.52 11.13 7.38
CA GLN A 22 16.70 12.30 7.04
C GLN A 22 17.22 12.99 5.78
N GLN A 23 18.54 13.27 5.73
CA GLN A 23 19.16 13.90 4.58
C GLN A 23 18.93 13.08 3.30
N ALA A 24 19.16 11.76 3.37
CA ALA A 24 18.95 10.86 2.23
C ALA A 24 17.48 10.83 1.77
N LEU A 25 16.52 10.72 2.69
CA LEU A 25 15.09 10.69 2.35
C LEU A 25 14.56 11.98 1.72
N THR A 26 15.28 13.10 1.87
CA THR A 26 14.91 14.40 1.28
C THR A 26 15.77 14.80 0.07
N ASP A 27 16.80 14.03 -0.26
CA ASP A 27 17.71 14.34 -1.35
C ASP A 27 17.14 13.87 -2.69
N THR A 28 16.77 14.80 -3.56
CA THR A 28 16.16 14.50 -4.86
C THR A 28 17.09 13.82 -5.86
N ARG A 29 18.38 13.67 -5.52
CA ARG A 29 19.34 12.88 -6.30
C ARG A 29 19.21 11.38 -6.04
N LEU A 30 18.60 10.98 -4.92
CA LEU A 30 18.34 9.58 -4.58
C LEU A 30 16.95 9.20 -5.09
N VAL A 31 16.92 8.41 -6.15
CA VAL A 31 15.70 8.04 -6.88
C VAL A 31 15.41 6.55 -6.75
N ARG A 32 14.13 6.18 -6.77
CA ARG A 32 13.66 4.80 -6.58
C ARG A 32 13.66 3.98 -7.87
N ARG A 33 13.32 4.60 -9.02
CA ARG A 33 13.07 3.89 -10.28
C ARG A 33 14.20 2.93 -10.70
N PRO A 34 15.50 3.27 -10.61
CA PRO A 34 16.57 2.34 -10.98
C PRO A 34 16.63 1.07 -10.12
N CYS A 35 16.12 1.14 -8.88
CA CYS A 35 16.05 0.01 -7.96
C CYS A 35 14.81 -0.88 -8.20
N ASN A 36 13.95 -0.56 -9.16
CA ASN A 36 12.77 -1.35 -9.54
C ASN A 36 12.87 -1.77 -11.01
N THR A 37 13.99 -2.39 -11.36
CA THR A 37 14.28 -2.92 -12.69
C THR A 37 14.76 -4.36 -12.56
N GLU A 38 14.66 -5.13 -13.64
CA GLU A 38 15.27 -6.45 -13.70
C GLU A 38 16.76 -6.35 -13.39
N ASP A 39 17.27 -7.25 -12.55
CA ASP A 39 18.62 -7.22 -11.99
C ASP A 39 19.00 -5.93 -11.23
N GLY A 40 18.02 -5.11 -10.83
CA GLY A 40 18.26 -3.91 -10.04
C GLY A 40 18.67 -4.20 -8.59
N PRO A 41 19.27 -3.21 -7.89
CA PRO A 41 19.60 -3.35 -6.47
C PRO A 41 18.32 -3.47 -5.64
N SER A 42 18.05 -4.66 -5.11
CA SER A 42 16.85 -4.96 -4.34
C SER A 42 17.12 -5.83 -3.11
N PHE A 43 16.30 -5.61 -2.08
CA PHE A 43 16.11 -6.55 -0.97
C PHE A 43 15.02 -7.57 -1.25
N LEU A 44 14.07 -7.23 -2.13
CA LEU A 44 12.97 -8.08 -2.54
C LEU A 44 13.38 -8.93 -3.74
N PRO A 45 12.87 -10.16 -3.86
CA PRO A 45 13.17 -11.05 -4.98
C PRO A 45 12.51 -10.61 -6.30
N THR A 46 11.56 -9.68 -6.23
CA THR A 46 10.63 -9.36 -7.32
C THR A 46 10.56 -7.85 -7.56
N ILE A 47 10.44 -7.45 -8.83
CA ILE A 47 10.04 -6.10 -9.22
C ILE A 47 8.52 -5.94 -9.07
N THR A 48 8.08 -4.77 -8.62
CA THR A 48 6.65 -4.46 -8.56
C THR A 48 6.25 -3.53 -9.71
N PRO A 49 4.94 -3.37 -10.03
CA PRO A 49 4.53 -2.50 -11.13
C PRO A 49 5.15 -1.09 -11.04
N ASN A 50 5.63 -0.56 -12.16
CA ASN A 50 6.33 0.73 -12.20
C ASN A 50 5.39 1.91 -11.92
N GLU A 51 4.09 1.67 -12.07
CA GLU A 51 2.99 2.62 -11.91
C GLU A 51 2.62 2.79 -10.43
N LEU A 52 3.10 1.91 -9.54
CA LEU A 52 2.99 2.11 -8.10
C LEU A 52 3.59 3.46 -7.71
N LEU A 53 2.85 4.24 -6.91
CA LEU A 53 3.30 5.53 -6.40
C LEU A 53 4.70 5.41 -5.76
N LEU A 54 4.95 4.32 -5.03
CA LEU A 54 6.22 4.08 -4.34
C LEU A 54 7.43 3.93 -5.29
N ASN A 55 7.22 3.54 -6.56
CA ASN A 55 8.27 3.34 -7.57
C ASN A 55 8.51 4.56 -8.46
N ASN A 56 7.75 5.64 -8.27
CA ASN A 56 7.85 6.86 -9.05
C ASN A 56 8.71 7.92 -8.36
N ASP A 57 9.32 8.80 -9.16
CA ASP A 57 10.18 9.89 -8.71
C ASP A 57 9.70 11.25 -9.26
N GLY A 58 10.14 12.34 -8.62
CA GLY A 58 9.99 13.71 -9.11
C GLY A 58 8.55 14.10 -9.47
N ALA A 59 8.37 14.65 -10.68
CA ALA A 59 7.07 15.14 -11.15
C ALA A 59 6.01 14.03 -11.28
N SER A 60 6.41 12.81 -11.67
CA SER A 60 5.48 11.67 -11.78
C SER A 60 4.92 11.31 -10.40
N HIS A 61 5.81 11.16 -9.42
CA HIS A 61 5.42 10.90 -8.03
C HIS A 61 4.54 12.04 -7.47
N ALA A 62 4.91 13.29 -7.72
CA ALA A 62 4.13 14.43 -7.25
C ALA A 62 2.72 14.47 -7.86
N ARG A 63 2.58 14.12 -9.13
CA ARG A 63 1.27 14.03 -9.81
C ARG A 63 0.41 12.93 -9.19
N LEU A 64 0.95 11.71 -9.09
CA LEU A 64 0.24 10.57 -8.52
C LEU A 64 -0.14 10.80 -7.04
N ARG A 65 0.79 11.32 -6.23
CA ARG A 65 0.53 11.59 -4.81
C ARG A 65 -0.62 12.57 -4.60
N LYS A 66 -0.80 13.57 -5.47
CA LYS A 66 -1.89 14.55 -5.34
C LYS A 66 -3.28 13.92 -5.36
N VAL A 67 -3.44 12.78 -6.05
CA VAL A 67 -4.71 12.05 -6.14
C VAL A 67 -5.12 11.48 -4.78
N VAL A 68 -4.16 10.95 -4.02
CA VAL A 68 -4.42 10.21 -2.77
C VAL A 68 -4.20 11.05 -1.50
N VAL A 69 -3.38 12.10 -1.56
CA VAL A 69 -2.85 12.77 -0.35
C VAL A 69 -3.93 13.36 0.56
N LYS A 70 -5.09 13.74 0.00
CA LYS A 70 -6.21 14.30 0.79
C LYS A 70 -6.81 13.24 1.72
N ASP A 71 -6.94 12.01 1.24
CA ASP A 71 -7.50 10.89 2.00
C ASP A 71 -6.59 10.46 3.15
N PHE A 72 -5.28 10.55 2.94
CA PHE A 72 -4.26 10.27 3.94
C PHE A 72 -3.84 11.50 4.76
N SER A 73 -4.52 12.63 4.60
CA SER A 73 -4.29 13.82 5.44
C SER A 73 -4.83 13.60 6.86
N ALA A 74 -4.41 14.42 7.83
CA ALA A 74 -4.95 14.36 9.19
C ALA A 74 -6.48 14.48 9.22
N ALA A 75 -7.05 15.33 8.37
CA ALA A 75 -8.50 15.47 8.23
C ALA A 75 -9.14 14.24 7.57
N GLY A 76 -8.50 13.67 6.54
CA GLY A 76 -8.97 12.45 5.86
C GLY A 76 -9.01 11.25 6.80
N VAL A 77 -7.90 10.98 7.49
CA VAL A 77 -7.80 9.87 8.46
C VAL A 77 -8.72 10.09 9.66
N ALA A 78 -8.97 11.33 10.09
CA ALA A 78 -9.91 11.62 11.18
C ALA A 78 -11.34 11.12 10.88
N THR A 79 -11.73 11.04 9.61
CA THR A 79 -13.04 10.48 9.22
C THR A 79 -13.17 8.98 9.55
N LEU A 80 -12.04 8.26 9.62
CA LEU A 80 -12.00 6.83 9.94
C LEU A 80 -12.08 6.55 11.44
N ARG A 81 -11.94 7.56 12.30
CA ARG A 81 -11.88 7.39 13.76
C ARG A 81 -13.07 6.58 14.29
N HIS A 82 -14.28 6.90 13.85
CA HIS A 82 -15.47 6.18 14.28
C HIS A 82 -15.43 4.71 13.85
N ALA A 83 -15.00 4.43 12.62
CA ALA A 83 -14.88 3.06 12.12
C ALA A 83 -13.86 2.24 12.92
N VAL A 84 -12.69 2.81 13.24
CA VAL A 84 -11.66 2.17 14.06
C VAL A 84 -12.21 1.81 15.44
N VAL A 85 -12.88 2.77 16.10
CA VAL A 85 -13.46 2.57 17.44
C VAL A 85 -14.51 1.46 17.41
N GLN A 86 -15.44 1.50 16.45
CA GLN A 86 -16.49 0.49 16.30
C GLN A 86 -15.91 -0.91 16.04
N ALA A 87 -14.95 -1.02 15.10
CA ALA A 87 -14.29 -2.28 14.80
C ALA A 87 -13.56 -2.83 16.04
N THR A 88 -12.89 -1.96 16.80
CA THR A 88 -12.20 -2.34 18.03
C THR A 88 -13.17 -2.87 19.08
N HIS A 89 -14.23 -2.14 19.39
CA HIS A 89 -15.24 -2.59 20.36
C HIS A 89 -15.87 -3.92 19.94
N ALA A 90 -16.30 -4.05 18.68
CA ALA A 90 -16.89 -5.28 18.19
C ALA A 90 -15.96 -6.50 18.31
N ARG A 91 -14.65 -6.33 18.09
CA ARG A 91 -13.67 -7.42 18.28
C ARG A 91 -13.49 -7.74 19.77
N LEU A 92 -13.37 -6.74 20.64
CA LEU A 92 -13.19 -6.95 22.08
C LEU A 92 -14.43 -7.57 22.74
N ASP A 93 -15.63 -7.12 22.38
CA ASP A 93 -16.90 -7.65 22.88
C ASP A 93 -17.07 -9.13 22.50
N ALA A 94 -16.68 -9.50 21.27
CA ALA A 94 -16.70 -10.89 20.81
C ALA A 94 -15.71 -11.81 21.58
N LEU A 95 -14.73 -11.25 22.28
CA LEU A 95 -13.83 -12.01 23.13
C LEU A 95 -14.36 -12.22 24.55
N GLN A 96 -15.33 -11.43 25.02
CA GLN A 96 -15.83 -11.50 26.40
C GLN A 96 -16.43 -12.87 26.75
N SER A 97 -17.01 -13.56 25.77
CA SER A 97 -17.61 -14.89 25.96
C SER A 97 -16.61 -16.04 25.78
N ARG A 98 -15.35 -15.76 25.42
CA ARG A 98 -14.33 -16.79 25.19
C ARG A 98 -13.59 -17.10 26.47
N THR A 99 -13.31 -18.38 26.69
CA THR A 99 -12.49 -18.86 27.80
C THR A 99 -11.22 -19.54 27.25
N GLY A 100 -10.12 -19.45 28.01
CA GLY A 100 -8.82 -20.00 27.61
C GLY A 100 -7.96 -19.04 26.77
N PRO A 101 -6.81 -19.52 26.24
CA PRO A 101 -5.91 -18.71 25.44
C PRO A 101 -6.56 -18.13 24.18
N ILE A 102 -6.24 -16.89 23.86
CA ILE A 102 -6.80 -16.16 22.71
C ILE A 102 -5.65 -15.70 21.81
N ASP A 103 -5.77 -15.98 20.50
CA ASP A 103 -4.93 -15.36 19.47
C ASP A 103 -5.40 -13.94 19.19
N LEU A 104 -4.78 -12.97 19.86
CA LEU A 104 -5.12 -11.56 19.71
C LEU A 104 -4.73 -11.02 18.32
N LEU A 105 -3.70 -11.57 17.69
CA LEU A 105 -3.22 -11.11 16.39
C LEU A 105 -4.29 -11.37 15.33
N GLY A 106 -4.67 -12.64 15.14
CA GLY A 106 -5.65 -13.02 14.13
C GLY A 106 -7.06 -12.51 14.43
N LEU A 107 -7.48 -12.51 15.70
CA LEU A 107 -8.86 -12.17 16.07
C LEU A 107 -9.12 -10.66 16.19
N VAL A 108 -8.09 -9.87 16.50
CA VAL A 108 -8.24 -8.43 16.78
C VAL A 108 -7.36 -7.60 15.87
N LEU A 109 -6.04 -7.74 16.01
CA LEU A 109 -5.08 -6.78 15.43
C LEU A 109 -5.07 -6.81 13.91
N GLU A 110 -5.23 -7.97 13.29
CA GLU A 110 -5.32 -8.08 11.83
C GLU A 110 -6.72 -7.75 11.29
N SER A 111 -7.75 -7.95 12.11
CA SER A 111 -9.14 -7.80 11.68
C SER A 111 -9.55 -6.33 11.58
N ILE A 112 -9.04 -5.51 12.49
CA ILE A 112 -9.37 -4.07 12.57
C ILE A 112 -8.84 -3.30 11.36
N PRO A 113 -7.53 -3.32 11.00
CA PRO A 113 -7.01 -2.60 9.83
C PRO A 113 -7.73 -3.04 8.56
N SER A 114 -7.90 -4.34 8.35
CA SER A 114 -8.56 -4.87 7.16
C SER A 114 -10.01 -4.37 7.00
N GLU A 115 -10.77 -4.20 8.09
CA GLU A 115 -12.10 -3.59 8.04
C GLU A 115 -12.04 -2.07 7.75
N VAL A 116 -11.05 -1.38 8.33
CA VAL A 116 -10.84 0.06 8.12
C VAL A 116 -10.40 0.34 6.68
N ASP A 117 -9.54 -0.50 6.11
CA ASP A 117 -9.06 -0.39 4.73
C ASP A 117 -10.20 -0.63 3.74
N CYS A 118 -11.06 -1.63 4.00
CA CYS A 118 -12.27 -1.83 3.19
C CYS A 118 -13.12 -0.56 3.17
N ARG A 119 -13.31 0.11 4.32
CA ARG A 119 -14.07 1.37 4.39
C ARG A 119 -13.37 2.53 3.69
N LEU A 120 -12.05 2.66 3.87
CA LEU A 120 -11.25 3.69 3.20
C LEU A 120 -11.34 3.53 1.68
N LEU A 121 -11.25 2.29 1.21
CA LEU A 121 -11.27 1.94 -0.21
C LEU A 121 -12.67 1.91 -0.80
N GLY A 122 -13.70 1.74 0.04
CA GLY A 122 -15.11 1.52 -0.30
C GLY A 122 -15.43 0.11 -0.79
N ILE A 123 -14.58 -0.85 -0.44
CA ILE A 123 -14.83 -2.27 -0.62
C ILE A 123 -15.93 -2.68 0.39
N PRO A 124 -17.03 -3.30 -0.04
CA PRO A 124 -18.02 -3.86 0.88
C PRO A 124 -17.36 -4.85 1.85
N LEU A 125 -17.68 -4.77 3.15
CA LEU A 125 -17.04 -5.61 4.16
C LEU A 125 -17.26 -7.13 3.90
N ALA A 126 -18.35 -7.48 3.21
CA ALA A 126 -18.63 -8.86 2.79
C ALA A 126 -17.57 -9.41 1.80
N ASP A 127 -16.95 -8.53 1.01
CA ASP A 127 -15.95 -8.91 0.00
C ASP A 127 -14.53 -8.93 0.58
N ARG A 128 -14.35 -8.59 1.86
CA ARG A 128 -13.04 -8.54 2.54
C ARG A 128 -12.26 -9.86 2.39
N SER A 129 -12.93 -11.01 2.51
CA SER A 129 -12.28 -12.32 2.39
C SER A 129 -11.78 -12.63 0.98
N TYR A 130 -12.36 -11.99 -0.03
CA TYR A 130 -11.91 -12.10 -1.41
C TYR A 130 -10.71 -11.19 -1.67
N TYR A 131 -10.77 -9.92 -1.25
CA TYR A 131 -9.71 -8.94 -1.53
C TYR A 131 -8.45 -9.14 -0.66
N ARG A 132 -8.59 -9.48 0.62
CA ARG A 132 -7.46 -9.56 1.57
C ARG A 132 -6.35 -10.53 1.13
N PRO A 133 -6.64 -11.76 0.66
CA PRO A 133 -5.59 -12.66 0.18
C PRO A 133 -4.88 -12.12 -1.07
N LEU A 134 -5.59 -11.38 -1.92
CA LEU A 134 -5.01 -10.83 -3.15
C LEU A 134 -3.94 -9.78 -2.85
N THR A 135 -4.11 -8.98 -1.79
CA THR A 135 -3.13 -7.96 -1.39
C THR A 135 -1.81 -8.59 -0.96
N HIS A 136 -1.90 -9.61 -0.10
CA HIS A 136 -0.73 -10.40 0.31
C HIS A 136 -0.11 -11.13 -0.88
N THR A 137 -0.94 -11.73 -1.75
CA THR A 137 -0.48 -12.47 -2.93
C THR A 137 0.31 -11.56 -3.85
N VAL A 138 -0.16 -10.35 -4.15
CA VAL A 138 0.59 -9.41 -5.01
C VAL A 138 1.94 -9.01 -4.41
N GLN A 139 2.05 -8.92 -3.08
CA GLN A 139 3.31 -8.58 -2.42
C GLN A 139 4.36 -9.70 -2.50
N ILE A 140 3.95 -10.95 -2.74
CA ILE A 140 4.84 -12.13 -2.78
C ILE A 140 4.79 -12.90 -4.11
N ALA A 141 3.96 -12.48 -5.06
CA ALA A 141 3.75 -13.15 -6.34
C ALA A 141 5.01 -13.09 -7.21
N ASP A 142 5.12 -14.08 -8.10
CA ASP A 142 6.07 -13.98 -9.21
C ASP A 142 5.71 -12.76 -10.07
N PRO A 143 6.68 -11.95 -10.52
CA PRO A 143 6.39 -10.77 -11.33
C PRO A 143 5.59 -11.07 -12.61
N HIS A 144 5.61 -12.31 -13.12
CA HIS A 144 4.82 -12.73 -14.28
C HIS A 144 3.34 -12.98 -13.97
N ASP A 145 2.98 -13.22 -12.71
CA ASP A 145 1.60 -13.52 -12.27
C ASP A 145 0.82 -12.26 -11.85
N VAL A 146 1.53 -11.14 -11.64
CA VAL A 146 0.95 -9.86 -11.22
C VAL A 146 -0.14 -9.38 -12.20
N PRO A 147 0.06 -9.34 -13.53
CA PRO A 147 -0.92 -8.77 -14.47
C PRO A 147 -2.31 -9.41 -14.42
N ASP A 148 -2.43 -10.69 -14.12
CA ASP A 148 -3.72 -11.39 -13.99
C ASP A 148 -4.42 -11.08 -12.67
N LEU A 149 -3.66 -10.90 -11.59
CA LEU A 149 -4.18 -10.44 -10.30
C LEU A 149 -4.75 -9.01 -10.42
N LEU A 150 -4.15 -8.15 -11.25
CA LEU A 150 -4.61 -6.77 -11.47
C LEU A 150 -6.02 -6.67 -12.06
N ARG A 151 -6.39 -7.60 -12.95
CA ARG A 151 -7.73 -7.61 -13.58
C ARG A 151 -8.85 -7.94 -12.59
N GLN A 152 -8.54 -8.61 -11.48
CA GLN A 152 -9.52 -9.09 -10.51
C GLN A 152 -9.98 -8.01 -9.50
N PHE A 153 -9.33 -6.83 -9.49
CA PHE A 153 -9.56 -5.77 -8.49
C PHE A 153 -10.68 -4.76 -8.83
N TRP A 154 -11.32 -4.84 -10.00
CA TRP A 154 -12.12 -3.75 -10.59
C TRP A 154 -13.58 -3.59 -10.13
N ALA A 155 -14.02 -4.21 -9.03
CA ALA A 155 -15.45 -4.32 -8.69
C ALA A 155 -15.87 -3.69 -7.34
N ALA A 156 -15.30 -2.55 -6.93
CA ALA A 156 -15.66 -1.92 -5.64
C ALA A 156 -15.95 -0.40 -5.70
N ASP A 157 -16.79 0.07 -4.78
CA ASP A 157 -17.18 1.48 -4.59
C ASP A 157 -16.12 2.28 -3.80
N GLY A 158 -16.30 3.60 -3.56
CA GLY A 158 -15.46 4.43 -2.66
C GLY A 158 -14.19 5.07 -3.23
N LEU A 159 -13.00 4.86 -2.63
CA LEU A 159 -11.74 5.44 -3.13
C LEU A 159 -11.45 4.98 -4.57
N ILE A 160 -11.83 3.74 -4.90
CA ILE A 160 -11.80 3.22 -6.27
C ILE A 160 -12.66 4.09 -7.19
N ARG A 161 -13.90 4.40 -6.81
CA ARG A 161 -14.76 5.32 -7.58
C ARG A 161 -14.17 6.71 -7.70
N ARG A 162 -13.48 7.22 -6.66
CA ARG A 162 -12.80 8.51 -6.72
C ARG A 162 -11.57 8.49 -7.60
N PHE A 163 -10.82 7.39 -7.66
CA PHE A 163 -9.71 7.24 -8.61
C PHE A 163 -10.22 7.18 -10.05
N VAL A 164 -11.31 6.45 -10.29
CA VAL A 164 -11.98 6.44 -11.59
C VAL A 164 -12.53 7.82 -11.95
N ALA A 165 -13.11 8.56 -11.01
CA ALA A 165 -13.60 9.93 -11.25
C ALA A 165 -12.47 10.93 -11.48
N ALA A 166 -11.36 10.80 -10.74
CA ALA A 166 -10.18 11.66 -10.86
C ALA A 166 -9.33 11.36 -12.11
N ARG A 167 -9.64 10.28 -12.83
CA ARG A 167 -8.95 9.85 -14.04
C ARG A 167 -8.78 10.99 -15.04
N ASP A 168 -9.88 11.67 -15.36
CA ASP A 168 -9.90 12.73 -16.37
C ASP A 168 -9.56 14.12 -15.77
N GLU A 169 -9.53 14.24 -14.44
CA GLU A 169 -9.19 15.48 -13.72
C GLU A 169 -7.68 15.67 -13.53
N CYS A 170 -6.89 14.60 -13.70
CA CYS A 170 -5.43 14.65 -13.65
C CYS A 170 -4.85 15.00 -15.03
N PRO A 171 -3.94 15.98 -15.17
CA PRO A 171 -3.21 16.19 -16.43
C PRO A 171 -1.77 15.64 -16.37
N PRO A 172 -1.38 14.69 -17.25
CA PRO A 172 -2.25 13.93 -18.17
C PRO A 172 -3.17 12.96 -17.39
N PRO A 173 -4.28 12.51 -18.02
CA PRO A 173 -5.23 11.58 -17.41
C PRO A 173 -4.55 10.33 -16.84
N LEU A 174 -5.08 9.81 -15.74
CA LEU A 174 -4.59 8.54 -15.18
C LEU A 174 -4.84 7.41 -16.17
N ILE A 175 -3.87 6.52 -16.33
CA ILE A 175 -4.03 5.27 -17.10
C ILE A 175 -4.46 4.13 -16.16
N ASP A 176 -5.04 3.08 -16.72
CA ASP A 176 -5.58 1.95 -15.96
C ASP A 176 -4.50 1.30 -15.06
N ASP A 177 -3.25 1.22 -15.54
CA ASP A 177 -2.13 0.67 -14.77
C ASP A 177 -1.78 1.54 -13.53
N GLU A 178 -1.95 2.87 -13.60
CA GLU A 178 -1.74 3.79 -12.47
C GLU A 178 -2.85 3.66 -11.43
N LEU A 179 -4.09 3.47 -11.88
CA LEU A 179 -5.23 3.22 -11.01
C LEU A 179 -5.04 1.93 -10.22
N VAL A 180 -4.65 0.87 -10.92
CA VAL A 180 -4.30 -0.42 -10.31
C VAL A 180 -3.13 -0.24 -9.34
N GLY A 181 -2.12 0.53 -9.73
CA GLY A 181 -0.97 0.80 -8.87
C GLY A 181 -1.34 1.48 -7.55
N PHE A 182 -2.32 2.38 -7.53
CA PHE A 182 -2.81 2.94 -6.27
C PHE A 182 -3.49 1.91 -5.39
N LEU A 183 -4.32 1.04 -5.97
CA LEU A 183 -5.05 0.02 -5.21
C LEU A 183 -4.10 -0.99 -4.59
N LEU A 184 -3.06 -1.40 -5.32
CA LEU A 184 -2.02 -2.27 -4.79
C LEU A 184 -1.13 -1.61 -3.74
N GLY A 185 -0.92 -0.30 -3.81
CA GLY A 185 -0.07 0.43 -2.86
C GLY A 185 -0.77 0.75 -1.53
N ILE A 186 -2.11 0.64 -1.47
CA ILE A 186 -2.93 0.95 -0.29
C ILE A 186 -3.38 -0.33 0.44
N LEU A 187 -3.44 -1.45 -0.27
CA LEU A 187 -3.87 -2.77 0.22
C LEU A 187 -2.70 -3.68 0.62
#